data_AF-A0A944VUD2-F1
#
_entry.id   AF-A0A944VUD2-F1
#
_cell.length_a   1.000
_cell.length_b   1.000
_cell.length_c   1.000
_cell.angle_alpha   90.00
_cell.angle_beta   90.00
_cell.angle_gamma   90.00
#
_symmetry.space_group_name_H-M   'P 1'
#
loop_
_entity.id
_entity.type
_entity.pdbx_description
1 polymer ?
#
loop_
_entity_poly.entity_id
_entity_poly.type
_entity_poly.pdbx_seq_one_letter_code
_entity_poly.pdbx_strand_id
1 'polypeptide(L)'
;VKITGRKLAEEIRQKSIAIYKKASEYALTKGIIISDTKFEWGKYGDKVILIDEVLTPDSSRFWPQESYSPGKSQPSFDKQFVRDHLEKSGWDKQSSPPSLPEDVIQITSQKYLEAYAKLTGKEISN
;
A
#
# COMPACT_ATOMS: atom_id res chain seq x y z
N VAL A 1 -11.42 20.78 -0.48
CA VAL A 1 -11.83 22.19 -0.67
C VAL A 1 -12.19 22.88 0.65
N LYS A 2 -13.11 22.35 1.47
CA LYS A 2 -13.49 23.01 2.75
C LYS A 2 -12.33 23.16 3.74
N ILE A 3 -11.42 22.20 3.79
CA ILE A 3 -10.28 22.18 4.73
C ILE A 3 -9.08 22.98 4.20
N THR A 4 -8.75 22.82 2.91
CA THR A 4 -7.50 23.33 2.32
C THR A 4 -7.69 24.49 1.34
N GLY A 5 -8.93 24.90 1.07
CA GLY A 5 -9.26 25.81 -0.03
C GLY A 5 -9.27 25.13 -1.40
N ARG A 6 -9.81 25.81 -2.43
CA ARG A 6 -9.96 25.23 -3.78
C ARG A 6 -8.62 25.04 -4.49
N LYS A 7 -7.77 26.07 -4.50
CA LYS A 7 -6.48 26.07 -5.21
C LYS A 7 -5.56 24.94 -4.75
N LEU A 8 -5.32 24.84 -3.45
CA LEU A 8 -4.45 23.82 -2.86
C LEU A 8 -5.04 22.41 -3.01
N ALA A 9 -6.36 22.24 -2.81
CA ALA A 9 -7.01 20.94 -3.01
C ALA A 9 -6.84 20.43 -4.45
N GLU A 10 -6.96 21.33 -5.42
CA GLU A 10 -6.81 20.99 -6.83
C GLU A 10 -5.36 20.63 -7.18
N GLU A 11 -4.37 21.36 -6.65
CA GLU A 11 -2.96 21.03 -6.80
C GLU A 11 -2.63 19.64 -6.23
N ILE A 12 -3.06 19.36 -4.99
CA ILE A 12 -2.86 18.06 -4.35
C ILE A 12 -3.53 16.93 -5.14
N ARG A 13 -4.76 17.15 -5.62
CA ARG A 13 -5.49 16.19 -6.47
C ARG A 13 -4.70 15.86 -7.72
N GLN A 14 -4.28 16.88 -8.47
CA GLN A 14 -3.54 16.71 -9.72
C GLN A 14 -2.23 15.95 -9.49
N LYS A 15 -1.44 16.34 -8.48
CA LYS A 15 -0.18 15.66 -8.15
C LYS A 15 -0.41 14.21 -7.71
N SER A 16 -1.40 13.95 -6.86
CA SER A 16 -1.72 12.60 -6.38
C SER A 16 -2.11 11.67 -7.53
N ILE A 17 -2.98 12.12 -8.43
CA ILE A 17 -3.40 11.31 -9.60
C ILE A 17 -2.23 11.10 -10.57
N ALA A 18 -1.38 12.11 -10.79
CA ALA A 18 -0.22 11.97 -11.66
C ALA A 18 0.80 10.94 -11.13
N ILE A 19 1.11 10.99 -9.83
CA ILE A 19 2.01 10.02 -9.19
C ILE A 19 1.40 8.63 -9.22
N TYR A 20 0.14 8.48 -8.83
CA TYR A 20 -0.56 7.19 -8.85
C TYR A 20 -0.56 6.56 -10.25
N LYS A 21 -0.93 7.31 -11.29
CA LYS A 21 -0.94 6.81 -12.67
C LYS A 21 0.44 6.27 -13.07
N LYS A 22 1.47 7.11 -12.93
CA LYS A 22 2.85 6.73 -13.29
C LYS A 22 3.32 5.47 -12.54
N ALA A 23 3.04 5.40 -11.24
CA ALA A 23 3.43 4.25 -10.42
C ALA A 23 2.62 2.99 -10.76
N SER A 24 1.31 3.11 -10.94
CA SER A 24 0.43 1.99 -11.27
C SER A 24 0.77 1.40 -12.66
N GLU A 25 1.07 2.26 -13.65
CA GLU A 25 1.52 1.84 -14.98
C GLU A 25 2.85 1.10 -14.90
N TYR A 26 3.81 1.63 -14.13
CA TYR A 26 5.09 0.96 -13.91
C TYR A 26 4.92 -0.40 -13.20
N ALA A 27 4.18 -0.45 -12.10
CA ALA A 27 3.96 -1.66 -11.32
C ALA A 27 3.25 -2.74 -12.14
N LEU A 28 2.33 -2.35 -13.03
CA LEU A 28 1.66 -3.26 -13.95
C LEU A 28 2.66 -3.96 -14.88
N THR A 29 3.70 -3.26 -15.35
CA THR A 29 4.79 -3.91 -16.13
C THR A 29 5.58 -4.94 -15.33
N LYS A 30 5.47 -4.92 -14.00
CA LYS A 30 6.10 -5.86 -13.06
C LYS A 30 5.13 -6.92 -12.54
N GLY A 31 3.92 -7.01 -13.11
CA GLY A 31 2.91 -7.98 -12.70
C GLY A 31 2.18 -7.61 -11.41
N ILE A 32 2.21 -6.34 -10.99
CA ILE A 32 1.54 -5.85 -9.78
C ILE A 32 0.50 -4.80 -10.15
N ILE A 33 -0.72 -5.00 -9.67
CA ILE A 33 -1.77 -3.98 -9.70
C ILE A 33 -1.73 -3.22 -8.36
N ILE A 34 -1.59 -1.90 -8.42
CA ILE A 34 -1.80 -1.03 -7.25
C ILE A 34 -3.27 -0.62 -7.30
N SER A 35 -4.12 -1.14 -6.40
CA SER A 35 -5.55 -0.84 -6.44
C SER A 35 -5.88 0.55 -5.91
N ASP A 36 -5.15 0.96 -4.88
CA ASP A 36 -5.25 2.26 -4.22
C ASP A 36 -3.98 2.54 -3.40
N THR A 37 -3.81 3.80 -3.01
CA THR A 37 -2.69 4.26 -2.19
C THR A 37 -3.09 5.51 -1.40
N LYS A 38 -2.42 5.73 -0.27
CA LYS A 38 -2.48 6.98 0.52
C LYS A 38 -1.19 7.77 0.28
N PHE A 39 -1.35 9.03 -0.12
CA PHE A 39 -0.26 10.02 -0.08
C PHE A 39 -0.51 11.02 1.04
N GLU A 40 0.57 11.43 1.70
CA GLU A 40 0.56 12.59 2.58
C GLU A 40 1.31 13.75 1.96
N TRP A 41 0.75 14.94 2.12
CA TRP A 41 1.26 16.17 1.54
C TRP A 41 1.50 17.19 2.64
N GLY A 42 2.73 17.68 2.71
CA GLY A 42 3.13 18.75 3.60
C GLY A 42 3.25 20.09 2.89
N LYS A 43 3.48 21.15 3.67
CA LYS A 43 3.93 22.44 3.17
C LYS A 43 5.33 22.75 3.70
N TYR A 44 6.18 23.24 2.82
CA TYR A 44 7.48 23.81 3.19
C TYR A 44 7.60 25.19 2.56
N GLY A 45 7.35 26.23 3.38
CA GLY A 45 7.05 27.57 2.88
C GLY A 45 5.81 27.56 1.98
N ASP A 46 5.93 28.14 0.79
CA ASP A 46 4.86 28.16 -0.21
C ASP A 46 4.77 26.90 -1.08
N LYS A 47 5.67 25.93 -0.89
CA LYS A 47 5.74 24.70 -1.70
C LYS A 47 4.93 23.57 -1.07
N VAL A 48 4.17 22.87 -1.91
CA VAL A 48 3.57 21.58 -1.57
C VAL A 48 4.61 20.48 -1.79
N ILE A 49 4.87 19.69 -0.75
CA ILE A 49 5.85 18.61 -0.75
C ILE A 49 5.17 17.27 -0.47
N LEU A 50 5.62 16.22 -1.15
CA LEU A 50 5.24 14.85 -0.82
C LEU A 50 6.06 14.44 0.42
N ILE A 51 5.39 13.86 1.40
CA ILE A 51 5.99 13.40 2.66
C ILE A 51 5.55 11.96 2.94
N ASP A 52 5.92 11.46 4.12
CA ASP A 52 5.62 10.10 4.58
C ASP A 52 6.21 9.02 3.64
N GLU A 53 5.88 7.76 3.90
CA GLU A 53 6.10 6.68 2.93
C GLU A 53 5.20 6.81 1.69
N VAL A 54 5.68 6.28 0.56
CA VAL A 54 5.03 6.44 -0.74
C VAL A 54 5.05 5.10 -1.46
N LEU A 55 3.87 4.57 -1.80
CA LEU A 55 3.72 3.36 -2.60
C LEU A 55 4.43 2.14 -1.99
N THR A 56 4.27 1.98 -0.67
CA THR A 56 4.68 0.79 0.07
C THR A 56 3.48 -0.15 0.25
N PRO A 57 3.68 -1.44 0.58
CA PRO A 57 2.58 -2.34 0.93
C PRO A 57 1.82 -1.93 2.21
N ASP A 58 2.35 -0.97 2.97
CA ASP A 58 1.70 -0.40 4.16
C ASP A 58 0.69 0.70 3.79
N SER A 59 1.09 1.57 2.86
CA SER A 59 0.31 2.70 2.37
C SER A 59 -0.59 2.36 1.18
N SER A 60 -0.43 1.18 0.59
CA SER A 60 -1.06 0.80 -0.69
C SER A 60 -1.47 -0.67 -0.72
N ARG A 61 -2.52 -0.98 -1.48
CA ARG A 61 -2.96 -2.36 -1.73
C ARG A 61 -2.37 -2.87 -3.03
N PHE A 62 -1.59 -3.95 -2.94
CA PHE A 62 -0.87 -4.55 -4.07
C PHE A 62 -1.43 -5.92 -4.40
N TRP A 63 -1.96 -6.09 -5.61
CA TRP A 63 -2.52 -7.35 -6.09
C TRP A 63 -1.63 -7.97 -7.17
N PRO A 64 -1.43 -9.31 -7.16
CA PRO A 64 -0.76 -9.99 -8.27
C PRO A 64 -1.66 -9.98 -9.51
N GLN A 65 -1.16 -9.41 -10.61
CA GLN A 65 -1.91 -9.28 -11.86
C GLN A 65 -2.44 -10.63 -12.37
N GLU A 66 -1.62 -11.68 -12.28
CA GLU A 66 -1.97 -13.04 -12.74
C GLU A 66 -3.15 -13.66 -12.00
N SER A 67 -3.42 -13.21 -10.77
CA SER A 67 -4.46 -13.76 -9.90
C SER A 67 -5.70 -12.86 -9.80
N TYR A 68 -5.64 -11.67 -10.41
CA TYR A 68 -6.70 -10.69 -10.35
C TYR A 68 -7.94 -11.17 -11.11
N SER A 69 -9.10 -11.04 -10.47
CA SER A 69 -10.39 -11.27 -11.13
C SER A 69 -11.48 -10.45 -10.44
N PRO A 70 -12.25 -9.63 -11.18
CA PRO A 70 -13.30 -8.80 -10.60
C PRO A 70 -14.40 -9.63 -9.92
N GLY A 71 -15.15 -8.99 -9.00
CA GLY A 71 -16.29 -9.60 -8.32
C GLY A 71 -15.97 -10.44 -7.08
N LYS A 72 -14.70 -10.45 -6.62
CA LYS A 72 -14.27 -11.14 -5.39
C LYS A 72 -13.17 -10.37 -4.65
N SER A 73 -12.81 -10.85 -3.47
CA SER A 73 -11.58 -10.42 -2.78
C SER A 73 -10.36 -10.86 -3.58
N GLN A 74 -9.34 -10.00 -3.64
CA GLN A 74 -8.10 -10.27 -4.36
C GLN A 74 -7.02 -10.78 -3.42
N PRO A 75 -6.14 -11.70 -3.86
CA PRO A 75 -4.91 -11.99 -3.16
C PRO A 75 -4.08 -10.70 -3.01
N SER A 76 -3.41 -10.55 -1.88
CA SER A 76 -2.62 -9.34 -1.62
C SER A 76 -1.18 -9.66 -1.26
N PHE A 77 -0.28 -8.77 -1.67
CA PHE A 77 1.10 -8.72 -1.16
C PHE A 77 1.22 -7.98 0.17
N ASP A 78 0.10 -7.48 0.71
CA ASP A 78 0.08 -6.63 1.90
C ASP A 78 -0.38 -7.37 3.17
N LYS A 79 -0.71 -6.58 4.20
CA LYS A 79 -1.15 -6.97 5.55
C LYS A 79 -2.40 -7.85 5.61
N GLN A 80 -2.94 -8.34 4.49
CA GLN A 80 -4.16 -9.14 4.48
C GLN A 80 -4.03 -10.42 5.33
N PHE A 81 -2.88 -11.10 5.35
CA PHE A 81 -2.67 -12.30 6.19
C PHE A 81 -2.76 -11.99 7.69
N VAL A 82 -2.17 -10.88 8.11
CA VAL A 82 -2.24 -10.40 9.50
C VAL A 82 -3.69 -10.04 9.85
N ARG A 83 -4.40 -9.34 8.95
CA ARG A 83 -5.81 -8.98 9.16
C ARG A 83 -6.69 -10.21 9.28
N ASP A 84 -6.58 -11.15 8.35
CA ASP A 84 -7.36 -12.38 8.35
C ASP A 84 -7.09 -13.21 9.61
N HIS A 85 -5.83 -13.25 10.09
CA HIS A 85 -5.48 -13.91 11.33
C HIS A 85 -6.14 -13.24 12.54
N LEU A 86 -6.02 -11.92 12.67
CA LEU A 86 -6.59 -11.15 13.79
C LEU A 86 -8.13 -11.18 13.80
N GLU A 87 -8.78 -11.26 12.64
CA GLU A 87 -10.23 -11.42 12.56
C GLU A 87 -10.68 -12.82 12.99
N LYS A 88 -9.89 -13.86 12.67
CA LYS A 88 -10.15 -15.23 13.11
C LYS A 88 -9.80 -15.48 14.57
N SER A 89 -8.92 -14.69 15.16
CA SER A 89 -8.49 -14.85 16.55
C SER A 89 -9.57 -14.41 17.57
N GLY A 90 -10.67 -13.81 17.11
CA GLY A 90 -11.72 -13.28 17.99
C GLY A 90 -11.31 -11.99 18.72
N TRP A 91 -10.28 -11.29 18.24
CA TRP A 91 -9.81 -10.05 18.84
C TRP A 91 -10.84 -8.93 18.68
N ASP A 92 -11.16 -8.26 19.78
CA ASP A 92 -12.18 -7.19 19.86
C ASP A 92 -11.77 -5.87 19.19
N LYS A 93 -10.54 -5.79 18.68
CA LYS A 93 -9.94 -4.59 18.06
C LYS A 93 -9.80 -3.40 19.03
N GLN A 94 -9.94 -3.61 20.34
CA GLN A 94 -9.82 -2.60 21.39
C GLN A 94 -8.74 -2.93 22.42
N SER A 95 -8.62 -4.21 22.76
CA SER A 95 -7.58 -4.75 23.64
C SER A 95 -6.24 -4.86 22.92
N SER A 96 -5.16 -5.19 23.65
CA SER A 96 -3.87 -5.51 23.02
C SER A 96 -4.04 -6.69 22.07
N PRO A 97 -3.59 -6.60 20.80
CA PRO A 97 -3.72 -7.70 19.85
C PRO A 97 -2.92 -8.92 20.33
N PRO A 98 -3.42 -10.13 20.04
CA PRO A 98 -2.67 -11.35 20.32
C PRO A 98 -1.37 -11.40 19.50
N SER A 99 -0.39 -12.16 19.98
CA SER A 99 0.84 -12.42 19.23
C SER A 99 0.52 -13.13 17.91
N LEU A 100 1.22 -12.73 16.85
CA LEU A 100 1.11 -13.40 15.56
C LEU A 100 1.90 -14.71 15.58
N PRO A 101 1.33 -15.81 15.08
CA PRO A 101 2.07 -17.03 14.81
C PRO A 101 3.25 -16.81 13.86
N GLU A 102 4.29 -17.62 14.01
CA GLU A 102 5.52 -17.53 13.22
C GLU A 102 5.28 -17.67 11.71
N ASP A 103 4.35 -18.54 11.30
CA ASP A 103 3.98 -18.72 9.90
C ASP A 103 3.34 -17.46 9.29
N VAL A 104 2.51 -16.74 10.07
CA VAL A 104 1.91 -15.46 9.66
C VAL A 104 2.99 -14.38 9.51
N ILE A 105 3.98 -14.36 10.41
CA ILE A 105 5.11 -13.43 10.34
C ILE A 105 5.97 -13.71 9.09
N GLN A 106 6.31 -14.97 8.85
CA GLN A 106 7.15 -15.39 7.73
C GLN A 106 6.45 -15.13 6.39
N ILE A 107 5.18 -15.52 6.25
CA ILE A 107 4.45 -15.32 4.99
C ILE A 107 4.27 -13.83 4.67
N THR A 108 4.02 -13.00 5.70
CA THR A 108 3.90 -11.55 5.54
C THR A 108 5.25 -10.96 5.09
N SER A 109 6.33 -11.31 5.77
CA SER A 109 7.68 -10.85 5.41
C SER A 109 8.06 -11.25 3.98
N GLN A 110 7.78 -12.49 3.59
CA GLN A 110 8.06 -12.99 2.25
C GLN A 110 7.30 -12.21 1.17
N LYS A 111 6.05 -11.81 1.45
CA LYS A 111 5.23 -11.03 0.50
C LYS A 111 5.76 -9.61 0.30
N TYR A 112 6.29 -8.99 1.35
CA TYR A 112 6.95 -7.69 1.24
C TYR A 112 8.23 -7.78 0.41
N LEU A 113 9.05 -8.81 0.65
CA LEU A 113 10.27 -9.06 -0.13
C LEU A 113 9.95 -9.35 -1.60
N GLU A 114 8.90 -10.13 -1.87
CA GLU A 114 8.45 -10.43 -3.23
C GLU A 114 8.01 -9.15 -3.99
N ALA A 115 7.20 -8.32 -3.35
CA ALA A 115 6.77 -7.04 -3.92
C ALA A 115 7.96 -6.10 -4.17
N TYR A 116 8.87 -5.99 -3.21
CA TYR A 116 10.11 -5.21 -3.35
C TYR A 116 10.95 -5.70 -4.52
N ALA A 117 11.19 -7.00 -4.62
CA ALA A 117 12.00 -7.58 -5.68
C ALA A 117 11.37 -7.37 -7.06
N LYS A 118 10.06 -7.58 -7.22
CA LYS A 118 9.34 -7.32 -8.46
C LYS A 118 9.42 -5.85 -8.90
N LEU A 119 9.23 -4.91 -7.96
CA LEU A 119 9.20 -3.48 -8.27
C LEU A 119 10.59 -2.89 -8.50
N THR A 120 11.62 -3.37 -7.80
CA THR A 120 12.95 -2.74 -7.83
C THR A 120 13.98 -3.54 -8.65
N GLY A 121 13.73 -4.82 -8.90
CA GLY A 121 14.71 -5.75 -9.47
C GLY A 121 15.88 -6.07 -8.53
N LYS A 122 15.74 -5.79 -7.23
CA LYS A 122 16.77 -6.01 -6.21
C LYS A 122 16.28 -6.98 -5.14
N GLU A 123 17.21 -7.65 -4.48
CA GLU A 123 16.93 -8.46 -3.30
C GLU A 123 17.46 -7.76 -2.05
N ILE A 124 16.74 -7.94 -0.94
CA ILE A 124 17.22 -7.56 0.40
C ILE A 124 17.53 -8.87 1.11
N SER A 125 18.82 -9.13 1.32
CA SER A 125 19.29 -10.22 2.18
C SER A 125 19.50 -9.67 3.59
N ASN A 126 18.93 -10.36 4.58
CA ASN A 126 19.23 -10.16 6.00
C ASN A 126 20.60 -10.75 6.36
#